data_AF-A0A4D9EPM8-F1
#
_entry.id   AF-A0A4D9EPM8-F1
#
_cell.length_a   1.000
_cell.length_b   1.000
_cell.length_c   1.000
_cell.angle_alpha   90.00
_cell.angle_beta   90.00
_cell.angle_gamma   90.00
#
_symmetry.space_group_name_H-M   'P 1'
#
loop_
_entity.id
_entity.type
_entity.pdbx_description
1 polymer ?
#
loop_
_entity_poly.entity_id
_entity_poly.type
_entity_poly.pdbx_seq_one_letter_code
_entity_poly.pdbx_strand_id
1 'polypeptide(L)'
;MIISVGYFGLSLDTPNLHGDAYVNCFLSAVIEVPAYIIAWVLLRNLPRRYSMAAALFLGGCVLLFIQLVPPHLHILSIILVMLGKFGITSSFSMVYVYTAELYPTVVRNMGVGASSMASRLGSILSPYFVYLGAYDRFLPYILMGSLTVLTGILTLFLPESYGTPLPDTIEQMLRVKGLKYRHTSKSTRVSKDEEESPVILKSTAF
;
A
#
# COMPACT_ATOMS: atom_id res chain seq x y z
N MET A 1 -2.69 -4.93 4.98
CA MET A 1 -3.75 -5.35 5.93
C MET A 1 -4.62 -4.18 6.37
N ILE A 2 -4.10 -3.22 7.15
CA ILE A 2 -4.91 -2.12 7.74
C ILE A 2 -5.67 -1.31 6.67
N ILE A 3 -5.01 -0.95 5.57
CA ILE A 3 -5.65 -0.21 4.46
C ILE A 3 -6.83 -0.99 3.86
N SER A 4 -6.73 -2.33 3.79
CA SER A 4 -7.80 -3.21 3.32
C SER A 4 -8.99 -3.21 4.28
N VAL A 5 -8.73 -3.34 5.60
CA VAL A 5 -9.77 -3.20 6.64
C VAL A 5 -10.48 -1.85 6.49
N GLY A 6 -9.71 -0.77 6.32
CA GLY A 6 -10.19 0.58 6.04
C GLY A 6 -11.15 0.63 4.84
N TYR A 7 -10.68 0.12 3.71
CA TYR A 7 -11.38 0.17 2.43
C TYR A 7 -12.69 -0.62 2.45
N PHE A 8 -12.62 -1.89 2.89
CA PHE A 8 -13.80 -2.76 2.97
C PHE A 8 -14.73 -2.30 4.09
N GLY A 9 -14.20 -1.78 5.20
CA GLY A 9 -15.00 -1.36 6.34
C GLY A 9 -15.88 -0.17 5.98
N LEU A 10 -15.29 0.85 5.34
CA LEU A 10 -16.06 2.00 4.86
C LEU A 10 -17.03 1.62 3.75
N SER A 11 -16.66 0.69 2.87
CA SER A 11 -17.54 0.25 1.79
C SER A 11 -18.73 -0.55 2.30
N LEU A 12 -18.53 -1.39 3.32
CA LEU A 12 -19.59 -2.14 4.00
C LEU A 12 -20.47 -1.25 4.88
N ASP A 13 -19.91 -0.17 5.43
CA ASP A 13 -20.64 0.78 6.25
C ASP A 13 -21.33 1.89 5.45
N THR A 14 -20.97 2.08 4.17
CA THR A 14 -21.59 3.09 3.28
C THR A 14 -23.12 3.04 3.26
N PRO A 15 -23.79 1.87 3.23
CA PRO A 15 -25.25 1.79 3.27
C PRO A 15 -25.85 2.21 4.62
N ASN A 16 -25.09 2.14 5.72
CA ASN A 16 -25.54 2.51 7.07
C ASN A 16 -25.40 4.01 7.36
N LEU A 17 -24.88 4.78 6.40
CA LEU A 17 -24.84 6.23 6.47
C LEU A 17 -26.27 6.80 6.40
N HIS A 18 -26.45 7.98 7.00
CA HIS A 18 -27.73 8.69 6.92
C HIS A 18 -28.11 8.98 5.45
N GLY A 19 -29.41 8.98 5.16
CA GLY A 19 -29.93 9.26 3.82
C GLY A 19 -30.25 7.99 3.03
N ASP A 20 -30.24 8.12 1.70
CA ASP A 20 -30.54 7.03 0.79
C ASP A 20 -29.31 6.15 0.54
N ALA A 21 -29.41 4.86 0.83
CA ALA A 21 -28.33 3.89 0.67
C ALA A 21 -27.84 3.77 -0.79
N TYR A 22 -28.73 3.90 -1.78
CA TYR A 22 -28.36 3.87 -3.20
C TYR A 22 -27.55 5.09 -3.58
N VAL A 23 -27.92 6.28 -3.09
CA VAL A 23 -27.15 7.52 -3.32
C VAL A 23 -25.79 7.45 -2.65
N ASN A 24 -25.72 6.97 -1.41
CA ASN A 24 -24.45 6.81 -0.69
C ASN A 24 -23.52 5.81 -1.39
N CYS A 25 -24.03 4.66 -1.84
CA CYS A 25 -23.27 3.69 -2.62
C CYS A 25 -22.82 4.26 -3.97
N PHE A 26 -23.67 5.01 -4.66
CA PHE A 26 -23.33 5.67 -5.92
C PHE A 26 -22.19 6.68 -5.73
N LEU A 27 -22.28 7.56 -4.73
CA LEU A 27 -21.23 8.51 -4.38
C LEU A 27 -19.92 7.80 -4.01
N SER A 28 -20.03 6.71 -3.25
CA SER A 28 -18.92 5.87 -2.81
C SER A 28 -18.23 5.16 -3.97
N ALA A 29 -18.93 4.84 -5.06
CA ALA A 29 -18.33 4.31 -6.28
C ALA A 29 -17.72 5.44 -7.15
N VAL A 30 -18.43 6.57 -7.28
CA VAL A 30 -17.97 7.73 -8.06
C VAL A 30 -16.67 8.29 -7.51
N ILE A 31 -16.48 8.33 -6.18
CA ILE A 31 -15.26 8.87 -5.54
C ILE A 31 -14.03 7.97 -5.75
N GLU A 32 -14.20 6.69 -6.07
CA GLU A 32 -13.06 5.79 -6.34
C GLU A 32 -12.35 6.15 -7.64
N VAL A 33 -13.09 6.54 -8.68
CA VAL A 33 -12.53 6.94 -9.98
C VAL A 33 -11.52 8.09 -9.86
N PRO A 34 -11.87 9.26 -9.27
CA PRO A 34 -10.90 10.33 -9.07
C PRO A 34 -9.80 9.95 -8.08
N ALA A 35 -10.08 9.07 -7.10
CA ALA A 35 -9.04 8.57 -6.19
C ALA A 35 -7.93 7.83 -6.96
N TYR A 36 -8.27 6.97 -7.91
CA TYR A 36 -7.29 6.27 -8.74
C TYR A 36 -6.55 7.22 -9.69
N ILE A 37 -7.25 8.19 -10.30
CA ILE A 37 -6.62 9.18 -11.20
C ILE A 37 -5.60 10.02 -10.41
N ILE A 38 -5.99 10.54 -9.25
CA ILE A 38 -5.12 11.34 -8.40
C ILE A 38 -3.96 10.50 -7.88
N ALA A 39 -4.21 9.25 -7.47
CA ALA A 39 -3.14 8.35 -7.05
C ALA A 39 -2.10 8.13 -8.16
N TRP A 40 -2.56 7.92 -9.40
CA TRP A 40 -1.67 7.79 -10.56
C TRP A 40 -0.83 9.05 -10.81
N VAL A 41 -1.44 10.24 -10.75
CA VAL A 41 -0.74 11.53 -10.92
C VAL A 41 0.28 11.77 -9.79
N LEU A 42 -0.10 11.49 -8.54
CA LEU A 42 0.78 11.62 -7.38
C LEU A 42 2.01 10.69 -7.51
N LEU A 43 1.80 9.43 -7.88
CA LEU A 43 2.90 8.47 -8.07
C LEU A 43 3.88 8.85 -9.18
N ARG A 44 3.43 9.60 -10.19
CA ARG A 44 4.28 10.07 -11.30
C ARG A 44 5.15 11.25 -10.91
N ASN A 45 4.58 12.21 -10.18
CA ASN A 45 5.20 13.53 -9.97
C ASN A 45 5.86 13.69 -8.60
N LEU A 46 5.49 12.88 -7.60
CA LEU A 46 5.94 13.06 -6.22
C LEU A 46 6.63 11.81 -5.68
N PRO A 47 7.48 11.98 -4.65
CA PRO A 47 8.02 10.86 -3.89
C PRO A 47 6.90 9.99 -3.32
N ARG A 48 7.05 8.67 -3.48
CA ARG A 48 5.97 7.70 -3.24
C ARG A 48 5.69 7.55 -1.75
N ARG A 49 6.73 7.62 -0.92
CA ARG A 49 6.62 7.59 0.55
C ARG A 49 5.72 8.71 1.07
N TYR A 50 6.01 9.95 0.68
CA TYR A 50 5.24 11.11 1.16
C TYR A 50 3.83 11.13 0.58
N SER A 51 3.65 10.74 -0.69
CA SER A 51 2.33 10.66 -1.33
C SER A 51 1.42 9.66 -0.62
N MET A 52 1.95 8.46 -0.34
CA MET A 52 1.21 7.41 0.37
C MET A 52 0.93 7.80 1.83
N ALA A 53 1.93 8.35 2.54
CA ALA A 53 1.74 8.83 3.90
C ALA A 53 0.69 9.94 3.96
N ALA A 54 0.76 10.95 3.07
CA ALA A 54 -0.20 12.03 3.02
C ALA A 54 -1.63 11.55 2.75
N ALA A 55 -1.82 10.58 1.84
CA ALA A 55 -3.13 10.00 1.58
C ALA A 55 -3.68 9.22 2.80
N LEU A 56 -2.82 8.49 3.52
CA LEU A 56 -3.18 7.80 4.77
C LEU A 56 -3.50 8.77 5.91
N PHE A 57 -2.72 9.84 6.06
CA PHE A 57 -3.00 10.89 7.05
C PHE A 57 -4.30 11.61 6.73
N LEU A 58 -4.52 12.01 5.47
CA LEU A 58 -5.77 12.62 5.05
C LEU A 58 -6.96 11.70 5.35
N GLY A 59 -6.88 10.43 4.92
CA GLY A 59 -7.95 9.46 5.17
C GLY A 59 -8.19 9.22 6.67
N GLY A 60 -7.14 8.97 7.43
CA GLY A 60 -7.23 8.66 8.86
C GLY A 60 -7.66 9.84 9.73
N CYS A 61 -7.10 11.03 9.51
CA CYS A 61 -7.49 12.24 10.26
C CYS A 61 -8.95 12.61 10.00
N VAL A 62 -9.40 12.55 8.74
CA VAL A 62 -10.79 12.85 8.41
C VAL A 62 -11.75 11.89 9.10
N LEU A 63 -11.40 10.59 9.17
CA LEU A 63 -12.21 9.62 9.92
C LEU A 63 -12.26 9.91 11.42
N LEU A 64 -11.16 10.38 12.02
CA LEU A 64 -11.12 10.78 13.43
C LEU A 64 -11.96 12.03 13.70
N PHE A 65 -12.00 12.98 12.76
CA PHE A 65 -12.78 14.21 12.90
C PHE A 65 -14.31 13.97 12.84
N ILE A 66 -14.78 12.81 12.41
CA ILE A 66 -16.22 12.49 12.35
C ILE A 66 -16.89 12.61 13.72
N GLN A 67 -16.19 12.28 14.81
CA GLN A 67 -16.75 12.38 16.17
C GLN A 67 -17.05 13.82 16.61
N LEU A 68 -16.34 14.81 16.04
CA LEU A 68 -16.57 16.22 16.35
C LEU A 68 -17.80 16.78 15.61
N VAL A 69 -18.35 16.03 14.64
CA VAL A 69 -19.49 16.51 13.84
C VAL A 69 -20.79 16.34 14.64
N PRO A 70 -21.55 17.43 14.88
CA PRO A 70 -22.82 17.33 15.57
C PRO A 70 -23.85 16.55 14.74
N PRO A 71 -24.76 15.79 15.39
CA PRO A 71 -25.66 14.84 14.73
C PRO A 71 -26.63 15.48 13.73
N HIS A 72 -26.88 16.78 13.82
CA HIS A 72 -27.70 17.56 12.89
C HIS A 72 -27.10 17.64 11.48
N LEU A 73 -25.77 17.58 11.33
CA LEU A 73 -25.08 17.82 10.05
C LEU A 73 -24.78 16.53 9.29
N HIS A 74 -25.82 15.78 8.92
CA HIS A 74 -25.68 14.50 8.20
C HIS A 74 -24.87 14.62 6.90
N ILE A 75 -25.06 15.71 6.14
CA ILE A 75 -24.33 15.97 4.90
C ILE A 75 -22.83 16.10 5.14
N LEU A 76 -22.44 16.75 6.24
CA LEU A 76 -21.03 16.91 6.59
C LEU A 76 -20.40 15.56 6.93
N SER A 77 -21.09 14.71 7.69
CA SER A 77 -20.62 13.35 7.99
C SER A 77 -20.41 12.53 6.71
N ILE A 78 -21.34 12.61 5.74
CA ILE A 78 -21.20 11.92 4.44
C ILE A 78 -19.97 12.43 3.70
N ILE A 79 -19.77 13.76 3.61
CA ILE A 79 -18.60 14.34 2.93
C ILE A 79 -17.29 13.87 3.59
N LEU A 80 -17.22 13.85 4.93
CA LEU A 80 -16.04 13.36 5.64
C LEU A 80 -15.79 11.88 5.36
N VAL A 81 -16.83 11.03 5.38
CA VAL A 81 -16.67 9.60 5.08
C VAL A 81 -16.22 9.38 3.64
N MET A 82 -16.75 10.14 2.68
CA MET A 82 -16.34 10.06 1.27
C MET A 82 -14.88 10.53 1.09
N LEU A 83 -14.46 11.58 1.80
CA LEU A 83 -13.07 12.05 1.79
C LEU A 83 -12.12 11.05 2.46
N GLY A 84 -12.56 10.39 3.54
CA GLY A 84 -11.86 9.28 4.18
C GLY A 84 -11.68 8.11 3.22
N LYS A 85 -12.76 7.70 2.53
CA LYS A 85 -12.74 6.65 1.51
C LYS A 85 -11.81 7.01 0.36
N PHE A 86 -11.85 8.24 -0.12
CA PHE A 86 -10.93 8.75 -1.14
C PHE A 86 -9.45 8.53 -0.75
N GLY A 87 -9.06 8.96 0.46
CA GLY A 87 -7.68 8.83 0.94
C GLY A 87 -7.23 7.36 1.09
N ILE A 88 -8.12 6.50 1.59
CA ILE A 88 -7.84 5.06 1.76
C ILE A 88 -7.74 4.36 0.40
N THR A 89 -8.66 4.61 -0.54
CA THR A 89 -8.64 4.02 -1.89
C THR A 89 -7.38 4.44 -2.65
N SER A 90 -7.01 5.72 -2.59
CA SER A 90 -5.76 6.22 -3.17
C SER A 90 -4.55 5.46 -2.59
N SER A 91 -4.46 5.37 -1.26
CA SER A 91 -3.39 4.64 -0.58
C SER A 91 -3.34 3.16 -0.91
N PHE A 92 -4.50 2.52 -1.09
CA PHE A 92 -4.62 1.11 -1.43
C PHE A 92 -3.97 0.84 -2.80
N SER A 93 -4.23 1.67 -3.81
CA SER A 93 -3.60 1.55 -5.13
C SER A 93 -2.08 1.80 -5.08
N MET A 94 -1.64 2.82 -4.34
CA MET A 94 -0.22 3.16 -4.20
C MET A 94 0.58 2.04 -3.54
N VAL A 95 0.00 1.33 -2.57
CA VAL A 95 0.67 0.21 -1.89
C VAL A 95 1.11 -0.87 -2.86
N TYR A 96 0.30 -1.21 -3.86
CA TYR A 96 0.65 -2.26 -4.81
C TYR A 96 1.86 -1.85 -5.67
N VAL A 97 1.87 -0.61 -6.14
CA VAL A 97 2.99 -0.05 -6.91
C VAL A 97 4.25 0.02 -6.05
N TYR A 98 4.11 0.55 -4.84
CA TYR A 98 5.24 0.70 -3.93
C TYR A 98 5.82 -0.64 -3.48
N THR A 99 4.97 -1.63 -3.23
CA THR A 99 5.39 -3.01 -2.94
C THR A 99 6.18 -3.58 -4.10
N ALA A 100 5.70 -3.41 -5.35
CA ALA A 100 6.44 -3.87 -6.51
C ALA A 100 7.83 -3.23 -6.58
N GLU A 101 7.93 -1.92 -6.44
CA GLU A 101 9.22 -1.21 -6.51
C GLU A 101 10.18 -1.56 -5.38
N LEU A 102 9.64 -1.85 -4.19
CA LEU A 102 10.46 -2.16 -3.03
C LEU A 102 11.14 -3.51 -3.16
N TYR A 103 10.49 -4.53 -3.74
CA TYR A 103 11.01 -5.89 -3.87
C TYR A 103 11.77 -6.13 -5.19
N PRO A 104 12.93 -6.83 -5.18
CA PRO A 104 13.64 -7.14 -6.42
C PRO A 104 12.86 -8.16 -7.24
N THR A 105 13.08 -8.16 -8.55
CA THR A 105 12.31 -8.94 -9.53
C THR A 105 12.18 -10.42 -9.15
N VAL A 106 13.25 -11.04 -8.63
CA VAL A 106 13.30 -12.44 -8.19
C VAL A 106 12.31 -12.82 -7.08
N VAL A 107 11.97 -11.90 -6.17
CA VAL A 107 11.05 -12.17 -5.03
C VAL A 107 9.83 -11.27 -5.05
N ARG A 108 9.69 -10.39 -6.05
CA ARG A 108 8.59 -9.43 -6.17
C ARG A 108 7.23 -10.11 -6.15
N ASN A 109 7.05 -11.16 -6.95
CA ASN A 109 5.78 -11.89 -7.02
C ASN A 109 5.42 -12.52 -5.66
N MET A 110 6.41 -13.04 -4.94
CA MET A 110 6.21 -13.59 -3.60
C MET A 110 5.85 -12.49 -2.58
N GLY A 111 6.52 -11.33 -2.62
CA GLY A 111 6.21 -10.19 -1.74
C GLY A 111 4.82 -9.60 -1.99
N VAL A 112 4.42 -9.45 -3.26
CA VAL A 112 3.07 -9.02 -3.65
C VAL A 112 2.03 -10.09 -3.26
N GLY A 113 2.34 -11.38 -3.41
CA GLY A 113 1.48 -12.47 -2.95
C GLY A 113 1.25 -12.45 -1.44
N ALA A 114 2.32 -12.33 -0.65
CA ALA A 114 2.24 -12.27 0.81
C ALA A 114 1.46 -11.04 1.31
N SER A 115 1.72 -9.86 0.73
CA SER A 115 0.96 -8.64 1.07
C SER A 115 -0.51 -8.76 0.67
N SER A 116 -0.82 -9.44 -0.44
CA SER A 116 -2.20 -9.72 -0.86
C SER A 116 -2.91 -10.68 0.10
N MET A 117 -2.25 -11.74 0.58
CA MET A 117 -2.81 -12.61 1.61
C MET A 117 -3.13 -11.82 2.89
N ALA A 118 -2.20 -10.96 3.34
CA ALA A 118 -2.44 -10.09 4.49
C ALA A 118 -3.56 -9.06 4.23
N SER A 119 -3.74 -8.61 2.98
CA SER A 119 -4.87 -7.77 2.58
C SER A 119 -6.20 -8.51 2.71
N ARG A 120 -6.25 -9.79 2.31
CA ARG A 120 -7.44 -10.65 2.42
C ARG A 120 -7.83 -10.94 3.86
N LEU A 121 -6.86 -11.15 4.75
CA LEU A 121 -7.13 -11.23 6.19
C LEU A 121 -7.78 -9.93 6.69
N GLY A 122 -7.31 -8.77 6.22
CA GLY A 122 -7.95 -7.49 6.50
C GLY A 122 -9.41 -7.42 6.02
N SER A 123 -9.69 -7.91 4.81
CA SER A 123 -11.06 -7.99 4.28
C SER A 123 -11.97 -8.89 5.11
N ILE A 124 -11.46 -10.02 5.62
CA ILE A 124 -12.21 -10.94 6.50
C ILE A 124 -12.51 -10.29 7.85
N LEU A 125 -11.58 -9.48 8.37
CA LEU A 125 -11.76 -8.76 9.63
C LEU A 125 -12.67 -7.53 9.51
N SER A 126 -12.76 -6.94 8.31
CA SER A 126 -13.55 -5.74 8.01
C SER A 126 -14.98 -5.73 8.57
N PRO A 127 -15.84 -6.75 8.36
CA PRO A 127 -17.20 -6.74 8.90
C PRO A 127 -17.26 -6.68 10.44
N TYR A 128 -16.25 -7.18 11.15
CA TYR A 128 -16.21 -7.08 12.61
C TYR A 128 -16.01 -5.64 13.09
N PHE A 129 -15.27 -4.82 12.33
CA PHE A 129 -15.16 -3.39 12.61
C PHE A 129 -16.51 -2.70 12.43
N VAL A 130 -17.22 -2.97 11.33
CA VAL A 130 -18.56 -2.41 11.07
C VAL A 130 -19.56 -2.87 12.14
N TYR A 131 -19.49 -4.13 12.57
CA TYR A 131 -20.35 -4.67 13.63
C TYR A 131 -20.18 -3.93 14.97
N LEU A 132 -18.98 -3.41 15.26
CA LEU A 132 -18.73 -2.57 16.43
C LEU A 132 -19.58 -1.28 16.42
N GLY A 133 -19.99 -0.82 15.23
CA GLY A 133 -20.93 0.28 15.04
C GLY A 133 -22.31 0.05 15.68
N ALA A 134 -22.68 -1.20 15.97
CA ALA A 134 -23.92 -1.53 16.68
C ALA A 134 -23.88 -1.14 18.16
N TYR A 135 -22.69 -1.07 18.77
CA TYR A 135 -22.52 -0.61 20.16
C TYR A 135 -22.41 0.92 20.21
N ASP A 136 -21.53 1.49 19.38
CA ASP A 136 -21.36 2.92 19.24
C ASP A 136 -21.01 3.26 17.79
N ARG A 137 -21.77 4.19 17.21
CA ARG A 137 -21.65 4.57 15.80
C ARG A 137 -20.28 5.16 15.44
N PHE A 138 -19.58 5.78 16.39
CA PHE A 138 -18.30 6.45 16.15
C PHE A 138 -17.10 5.50 16.31
N LEU A 139 -17.27 4.42 17.06
CA LEU A 139 -16.23 3.44 17.37
C LEU A 139 -15.54 2.81 16.13
N PRO A 140 -16.25 2.37 15.08
CA PRO A 140 -15.60 1.85 13.87
C PRO A 140 -14.68 2.89 13.22
N TYR A 141 -15.14 4.15 13.12
CA TYR A 141 -14.36 5.23 12.50
C TYR A 141 -13.13 5.60 13.33
N ILE A 142 -13.23 5.59 14.66
CA ILE A 142 -12.09 5.87 15.55
C ILE A 142 -11.02 4.78 15.41
N LEU A 143 -11.41 3.51 15.42
CA LEU A 143 -10.49 2.39 15.29
C LEU A 143 -9.82 2.37 13.91
N MET A 144 -10.61 2.49 12.84
CA MET A 144 -10.08 2.52 11.47
C MET A 144 -9.21 3.76 11.24
N GLY A 145 -9.64 4.93 11.72
CA GLY A 145 -8.90 6.18 11.60
C GLY A 145 -7.55 6.13 12.32
N SER A 146 -7.53 5.73 13.59
CA SER A 146 -6.29 5.62 14.39
C SER A 146 -5.30 4.61 13.81
N LEU A 147 -5.76 3.43 13.40
CA LEU A 147 -4.92 2.43 12.73
C LEU A 147 -4.37 2.94 11.39
N THR A 148 -5.17 3.70 10.64
CA THR A 148 -4.75 4.29 9.36
C THR A 148 -3.69 5.37 9.56
N VAL A 149 -3.86 6.24 10.56
CA VAL A 149 -2.85 7.26 10.93
C VAL A 149 -1.55 6.58 11.39
N LEU A 150 -1.62 5.56 12.24
CA LEU A 150 -0.45 4.78 12.65
C LEU A 150 0.25 4.15 11.44
N THR A 151 -0.50 3.63 10.47
CA THR A 151 0.04 3.11 9.21
C THR A 151 0.72 4.21 8.39
N GLY A 152 0.16 5.43 8.35
CA GLY A 152 0.78 6.59 7.72
C GLY A 152 2.13 6.94 8.34
N ILE A 153 2.21 6.95 9.67
CA ILE A 153 3.46 7.15 10.43
C ILE A 153 4.47 6.05 10.10
N LEU A 154 4.05 4.78 10.15
CA LEU A 154 4.94 3.65 9.82
C LEU A 154 5.44 3.71 8.37
N THR A 155 4.60 4.16 7.44
CA THR A 155 4.96 4.36 6.03
C THR A 155 6.08 5.40 5.89
N LEU A 156 6.12 6.41 6.76
CA LEU A 156 7.23 7.34 6.80
C LEU A 156 8.55 6.70 7.25
N PHE A 157 8.58 5.51 7.86
CA PHE A 157 9.86 4.83 8.14
C PHE A 157 10.36 3.96 6.98
N LEU A 158 9.55 3.78 5.94
CA LEU A 158 9.95 2.99 4.78
C LEU A 158 10.91 3.78 3.86
N PRO A 159 11.85 3.10 3.18
CA PRO A 159 12.83 3.73 2.31
C PRO A 159 12.18 4.26 1.02
N GLU A 160 12.62 5.43 0.56
CA GLU A 160 12.12 6.03 -0.68
C GLU A 160 12.47 5.18 -1.90
N SER A 161 11.52 4.96 -2.82
CA SER A 161 11.75 4.26 -4.10
C SER A 161 11.79 5.19 -5.32
N TYR A 162 11.46 6.47 -5.14
CA TYR A 162 11.33 7.44 -6.23
C TYR A 162 12.65 7.68 -6.96
N GLY A 163 12.64 7.53 -8.28
CA GLY A 163 13.80 7.81 -9.15
C GLY A 163 14.91 6.75 -9.14
N THR A 164 14.77 5.65 -8.40
CA THR A 164 15.75 4.56 -8.41
C THR A 164 15.39 3.49 -9.45
N PRO A 165 16.35 2.94 -10.21
CA PRO A 165 16.09 1.81 -11.09
C PRO A 165 15.60 0.61 -10.27
N LEU A 166 14.70 -0.18 -10.85
CA LEU A 166 14.19 -1.38 -10.20
C LEU A 166 15.36 -2.35 -9.93
N PRO A 167 15.58 -2.80 -8.69
CA PRO A 167 16.65 -3.74 -8.40
C PRO A 167 16.34 -5.11 -9.02
N ASP A 168 17.23 -5.59 -9.87
CA ASP A 168 17.12 -6.92 -10.47
C ASP A 168 17.61 -8.01 -9.52
N THR A 169 18.55 -7.67 -8.63
CA THR A 169 19.13 -8.59 -7.65
C THR A 169 18.96 -8.11 -6.21
N ILE A 170 18.99 -9.06 -5.27
CA ILE A 170 18.91 -8.78 -3.83
C ILE A 170 20.08 -7.89 -3.38
N GLU A 171 21.28 -8.09 -3.94
CA GLU A 171 22.47 -7.29 -3.60
C GLU A 171 22.32 -5.81 -3.99
N GLN A 172 21.72 -5.52 -5.15
CA GLN A 172 21.42 -4.15 -5.57
C GLN A 172 20.42 -3.48 -4.62
N MET A 173 19.38 -4.21 -4.21
CA MET A 173 18.38 -3.72 -3.25
C MET A 173 19.01 -3.42 -1.87
N LEU A 174 19.94 -4.24 -1.39
CA LEU A 174 20.63 -4.04 -0.10
C LEU A 174 21.55 -2.80 -0.11
N ARG A 175 22.23 -2.53 -1.24
CA ARG A 175 23.03 -1.29 -1.39
C ARG A 175 22.18 -0.02 -1.35
N VAL A 176 21.01 -0.02 -2.00
CA VAL A 176 20.09 1.13 -2.02
C VAL A 176 19.49 1.40 -0.65
N LYS A 177 19.27 0.37 0.19
CA LYS A 177 18.74 0.52 1.56
C LYS A 177 19.80 0.91 2.61
N GLY A 178 21.05 1.15 2.23
CA GLY A 178 22.11 1.58 3.17
C GLY A 178 22.49 0.52 4.22
N LEU A 179 22.00 -0.72 4.09
CA LEU A 179 22.40 -1.82 4.94
C LEU A 179 23.80 -2.26 4.50
N LYS A 180 24.83 -1.89 5.28
CA LYS A 180 26.21 -2.37 5.10
C LYS A 180 26.19 -3.90 5.09
N TYR A 181 26.26 -4.48 3.90
CA TYR A 181 26.58 -5.88 3.75
C TYR A 181 28.01 -6.09 4.23
N ARG A 182 28.18 -6.76 5.37
CA ARG A 182 29.50 -7.20 5.84
C ARG A 182 29.96 -8.27 4.86
N HIS A 183 30.82 -7.86 3.93
CA HIS A 183 31.48 -8.72 2.98
C HIS A 183 32.27 -9.80 3.73
N THR A 184 31.72 -11.00 3.86
CA THR A 184 32.55 -12.18 4.16
C THR A 184 33.29 -12.49 2.88
N SER A 185 34.49 -11.93 2.75
CA SER A 185 35.39 -12.21 1.63
C SER A 185 35.64 -13.71 1.54
N LYS A 186 35.08 -14.33 0.52
CA LYS A 186 35.60 -15.59 -0.04
C LYS A 186 35.74 -15.41 -1.55
N SER A 187 36.66 -14.53 -1.94
CA SER A 187 37.22 -14.52 -3.29
C SER A 187 38.74 -14.51 -3.19
N THR A 188 39.36 -15.70 -3.20
CA THR A 188 40.79 -15.87 -3.55
C THR A 188 41.15 -17.26 -4.09
N ARG A 189 40.22 -18.16 -4.48
CA ARG A 189 40.64 -19.49 -4.99
C ARG A 189 39.70 -20.13 -6.02
N VAL A 190 39.34 -19.47 -7.12
CA VAL A 190 38.97 -20.16 -8.38
C VAL A 190 39.29 -19.30 -9.62
N SER A 191 40.30 -18.42 -9.55
CA SER A 191 40.80 -17.67 -10.72
C SER A 191 42.26 -18.06 -10.97
N LYS A 192 42.52 -19.37 -11.04
CA LYS A 192 43.83 -19.93 -11.37
C LYS A 192 43.80 -21.12 -12.35
N ASP A 193 42.63 -21.47 -12.90
CA ASP A 193 42.49 -22.60 -13.83
C ASP A 193 42.17 -22.12 -15.26
N GLU A 194 42.78 -21.03 -15.70
CA GLU A 194 42.58 -20.47 -17.05
C GLU A 194 43.80 -20.65 -17.99
N GLU A 195 44.80 -21.48 -17.67
CA GLU A 195 46.09 -21.43 -18.40
C GLU A 195 46.63 -22.72 -19.04
N GLU A 196 45.91 -23.85 -19.07
CA GLU A 196 46.37 -25.03 -19.83
C GLU A 196 45.26 -25.68 -20.68
N SER A 197 45.17 -25.29 -21.96
CA SER A 197 45.33 -26.19 -23.13
C SER A 197 44.49 -25.77 -24.35
N PRO A 198 45.01 -25.88 -25.59
CA PRO A 198 44.62 -25.06 -26.75
C PRO A 198 43.75 -25.79 -27.79
N VAL A 199 43.08 -24.97 -28.61
CA VAL A 199 42.70 -25.11 -30.05
C VAL A 199 42.97 -26.48 -30.70
N ILE A 200 41.93 -27.10 -31.29
CA ILE A 200 41.85 -28.12 -32.39
C ILE A 200 40.43 -28.75 -32.27
N LEU A 201 39.52 -28.92 -33.24
CA LEU A 201 39.49 -28.93 -34.70
C LEU A 201 38.01 -28.82 -35.15
N LYS A 202 37.75 -28.08 -36.23
CA LYS A 202 36.58 -28.31 -37.12
C LYS A 202 36.82 -29.62 -37.89
N SER A 203 35.86 -30.55 -37.97
CA SER A 203 35.52 -31.33 -39.19
C SER A 203 34.44 -32.41 -38.96
N THR A 204 33.41 -32.40 -39.82
CA THR A 204 32.63 -33.52 -40.43
C THR A 204 31.89 -34.58 -39.59
N ALA A 205 30.55 -34.56 -39.71
CA ALA A 205 29.60 -35.63 -40.11
C ALA A 205 28.18 -35.14 -39.71
N PHE A 206 27.19 -34.88 -40.56
CA PHE A 206 26.78 -35.40 -41.87
C PHE A 206 26.61 -34.30 -42.92
#